data_AF-G8ZQ12-F1
#
_entry.id   AF-G8ZQ12-F1
#
_cell.length_a   1.000
_cell.length_b   1.000
_cell.length_c   1.000
_cell.angle_alpha   90.00
_cell.angle_beta   90.00
_cell.angle_gamma   90.00
#
_symmetry.space_group_name_H-M   'P 1'
#
loop_
_entity.id
_entity.type
_entity.pdbx_description
1 polymer ?
#
loop_
_entity_poly.entity_id
_entity_poly.type
_entity_poly.pdbx_seq_one_letter_code
_entity_poly.pdbx_strand_id
1 'polypeptide(L)'
;MNSLLGSSIDLSDNARELHNKMLVGGIGAMYTQPELQQHSGLGSLNDLMTIVQELLDKNLIKLIKQNNELKFQAVDVSEAQKKSAMSAEEALVYSYIEASGREGIWTKTIKAKTNLHQHVVLKCLKSLESQRYVKSVKSVKFPTRKIYMLYNLQPSIDVTGGPWFTDSELDVEFINSLLTIVWRFVSERTYPNGFKNFSQGQKERLYAPSVNNHSTTQEILDFISAAQVANVELSTANIRSLCDVLVYDDKLEKVTHDCYKVTLQSVRQMTQSGVSSKEDTGFSIFDYFNIISPSQGEKEAVYIDEWPL
;
A
#
# COMPACT_ATOMS: atom_id res chain seq x y z
N MET A 1 -34.48 3.37 -8.01
CA MET A 1 -33.87 4.39 -8.92
C MET A 1 -32.99 3.71 -9.98
N ASN A 2 -33.55 2.81 -10.80
CA ASN A 2 -32.81 2.11 -11.88
C ASN A 2 -33.50 2.40 -13.24
N SER A 3 -33.55 3.66 -13.64
CA SER A 3 -34.35 4.11 -14.79
C SER A 3 -33.64 5.13 -15.68
N LEU A 4 -32.30 5.14 -15.76
CA LEU A 4 -31.58 6.13 -16.57
C LEU A 4 -30.36 5.59 -17.35
N LEU A 5 -30.41 4.34 -17.82
CA LEU A 5 -29.43 3.81 -18.80
C LEU A 5 -30.14 3.06 -19.94
N GLY A 6 -31.25 3.61 -20.41
CA GLY A 6 -31.86 3.22 -21.68
C GLY A 6 -31.27 4.05 -22.81
N SER A 7 -30.24 3.56 -23.49
CA SER A 7 -29.97 3.90 -24.89
C SER A 7 -29.02 2.91 -25.56
N SER A 8 -29.60 2.17 -26.51
CA SER A 8 -29.03 1.48 -27.67
C SER A 8 -27.98 0.39 -27.45
N ILE A 9 -28.43 -0.79 -27.03
CA ILE A 9 -27.89 -2.04 -27.60
C ILE A 9 -29.11 -2.79 -28.15
N ASP A 10 -29.17 -2.99 -29.47
CA ASP A 10 -30.27 -3.66 -30.19
C ASP A 10 -30.30 -5.16 -29.91
N LEU A 11 -30.43 -5.57 -28.64
CA LEU A 11 -30.53 -6.98 -28.26
C LEU A 11 -31.93 -7.52 -28.51
N SER A 12 -32.01 -8.76 -29.01
CA SER A 12 -33.23 -9.56 -28.92
C SER A 12 -33.72 -9.64 -27.46
N ASP A 13 -35.04 -9.54 -27.24
CA ASP A 13 -35.63 -9.52 -25.89
C ASP A 13 -35.24 -10.78 -25.07
N ASN A 14 -35.13 -11.93 -25.75
CA ASN A 14 -34.67 -13.18 -25.15
C ASN A 14 -33.19 -13.13 -24.73
N ALA A 15 -32.34 -12.42 -25.49
CA ALA A 15 -30.93 -12.25 -25.18
C ALA A 15 -30.73 -11.35 -23.95
N ARG A 16 -31.57 -10.32 -23.78
CA ARG A 16 -31.58 -9.47 -22.57
C ARG A 16 -32.05 -10.24 -21.35
N GLU A 17 -33.10 -11.06 -21.48
CA GLU A 17 -33.60 -11.86 -20.35
C GLU A 17 -32.55 -12.87 -19.89
N LEU A 18 -31.88 -13.54 -20.83
CA LEU A 18 -30.80 -14.48 -20.54
C LEU A 18 -29.62 -13.78 -19.84
N HIS A 19 -29.18 -12.63 -20.35
CA HIS A 19 -28.08 -11.86 -19.76
C HIS A 19 -28.41 -11.38 -18.34
N ASN A 20 -29.64 -10.89 -18.11
CA ASN A 20 -30.10 -10.50 -16.78
C ASN A 20 -30.14 -11.69 -15.81
N LYS A 21 -30.61 -12.88 -16.25
CA LYS A 21 -30.59 -14.09 -15.42
C LYS A 21 -29.16 -14.53 -15.09
N MET A 22 -28.23 -14.43 -16.03
CA MET A 22 -26.82 -14.74 -15.76
C MET A 22 -26.18 -13.77 -14.76
N LEU A 23 -26.53 -12.48 -14.81
CA LEU A 23 -26.09 -11.47 -13.84
C LEU A 23 -26.63 -11.71 -12.42
N VAL A 24 -27.90 -12.15 -12.31
CA VAL A 24 -28.54 -12.44 -11.02
C VAL A 24 -27.88 -13.61 -10.29
N GLY A 25 -27.32 -14.60 -11.01
CA GLY A 25 -26.58 -15.70 -10.38
C GLY A 25 -25.19 -15.34 -9.85
N GLY A 26 -24.75 -14.07 -10.00
CA GLY A 26 -23.57 -13.52 -9.33
C GLY A 26 -22.49 -13.00 -10.28
N ILE A 27 -21.77 -11.97 -9.83
CA ILE A 27 -20.64 -11.36 -10.56
C ILE A 27 -19.53 -12.41 -10.70
N GLY A 28 -19.40 -12.97 -11.90
CA GLY A 28 -18.42 -14.02 -12.20
C GLY A 28 -18.92 -15.46 -12.10
N ALA A 29 -20.24 -15.68 -12.00
CA ALA A 29 -20.82 -17.00 -12.17
C ALA A 29 -20.45 -17.55 -13.56
N MET A 30 -19.91 -18.76 -13.56
CA MET A 30 -19.47 -19.46 -14.76
C MET A 30 -20.53 -20.50 -15.09
N TYR A 31 -21.18 -20.36 -16.24
CA TYR A 31 -22.23 -21.28 -16.66
C TYR A 31 -21.68 -22.23 -17.72
N THR A 32 -22.01 -23.50 -17.58
CA THR A 32 -21.77 -24.51 -18.61
C THR A 32 -22.89 -24.48 -19.64
N GLN A 33 -22.65 -25.05 -20.83
CA GLN A 33 -23.66 -25.16 -21.89
C GLN A 33 -25.02 -25.76 -21.42
N PRO A 34 -25.09 -26.81 -20.58
CA PRO A 34 -26.37 -27.32 -20.09
C PRO A 34 -27.06 -26.40 -19.07
N GLU A 35 -26.32 -25.64 -18.26
CA GLU A 35 -26.90 -24.69 -17.32
C GLU A 35 -27.53 -23.48 -18.02
N LEU A 36 -26.92 -23.06 -19.13
CA LEU A 36 -27.49 -22.03 -20.02
C LEU A 36 -28.79 -22.48 -20.67
N GLN A 37 -28.89 -23.76 -21.05
CA GLN A 37 -30.13 -24.34 -21.58
C GLN A 37 -31.25 -24.31 -20.54
N GLN A 38 -30.94 -24.65 -19.28
CA GLN A 38 -31.92 -24.58 -18.19
C GLN A 38 -32.37 -23.16 -17.86
N HIS A 39 -31.45 -22.19 -17.88
CA HIS A 39 -31.76 -20.78 -17.55
C HIS A 39 -32.50 -20.05 -18.67
N SER A 40 -32.26 -20.42 -19.93
CA SER A 40 -32.90 -19.78 -21.08
C SER A 40 -34.34 -20.23 -21.29
N GLY A 41 -34.75 -21.41 -20.77
CA GLY A 41 -36.11 -21.94 -20.94
C GLY A 41 -36.54 -22.20 -22.39
N LEU A 42 -35.61 -22.17 -23.35
CA LEU A 42 -35.86 -22.36 -24.77
C LEU A 42 -35.67 -23.83 -25.14
N GLY A 43 -36.64 -24.41 -25.86
CA GLY A 43 -36.63 -25.81 -26.29
C GLY A 43 -35.74 -26.11 -27.51
N SER A 44 -35.20 -25.08 -28.18
CA SER A 44 -34.41 -25.19 -29.41
C SER A 44 -32.94 -24.80 -29.18
N LEU A 45 -32.03 -25.77 -29.36
CA LEU A 45 -30.58 -25.57 -29.22
C LEU A 45 -30.01 -24.58 -30.27
N ASN A 46 -30.66 -24.48 -31.43
CA ASN A 46 -30.28 -23.57 -32.51
C ASN A 46 -30.58 -22.10 -32.16
N ASP A 47 -31.74 -21.81 -31.54
CA ASP A 47 -32.09 -20.45 -31.14
C ASP A 47 -31.22 -19.97 -29.97
N LEU A 48 -30.87 -20.88 -29.06
CA LEU A 48 -29.89 -20.57 -28.02
C LEU A 48 -28.53 -20.23 -28.64
N MET A 49 -28.10 -20.95 -29.66
CA MET A 49 -26.80 -20.73 -30.28
C MET A 49 -26.74 -19.41 -31.05
N THR A 50 -27.83 -19.00 -31.74
CA THR A 50 -27.92 -17.66 -32.36
C THR A 50 -27.97 -16.56 -31.31
N ILE A 51 -28.70 -16.74 -30.20
CA ILE A 51 -28.73 -15.79 -29.09
C ILE A 51 -27.35 -15.65 -28.43
N VAL A 52 -26.68 -16.77 -28.16
CA VAL A 52 -25.32 -16.78 -27.59
C VAL A 52 -24.31 -16.14 -28.54
N GLN A 53 -24.44 -16.39 -29.85
CA GLN A 53 -23.61 -15.73 -30.85
C GLN A 53 -23.86 -14.22 -30.88
N GLU A 54 -25.12 -13.76 -30.81
CA GLU A 54 -25.45 -12.33 -30.73
C GLU A 54 -24.88 -11.69 -29.45
N LEU A 55 -24.93 -12.40 -28.32
CA LEU A 55 -24.34 -11.98 -27.05
C LEU A 55 -22.80 -11.95 -27.10
N LEU A 56 -22.17 -12.86 -27.84
CA LEU A 56 -20.73 -12.88 -28.08
C LEU A 56 -20.29 -11.74 -28.98
N ASP A 57 -21.01 -11.49 -30.07
CA ASP A 57 -20.72 -10.41 -31.03
C ASP A 57 -20.80 -9.04 -30.33
N LYS A 58 -21.69 -8.91 -29.34
CA LYS A 58 -21.83 -7.69 -28.51
C LYS A 58 -20.92 -7.67 -27.27
N ASN A 59 -20.01 -8.64 -27.12
CA ASN A 59 -19.07 -8.78 -26.01
C ASN A 59 -19.72 -8.87 -24.61
N LEU A 60 -20.99 -9.30 -24.54
CA LEU A 60 -21.74 -9.46 -23.29
C LEU A 60 -21.45 -10.78 -22.57
N ILE A 61 -20.82 -11.72 -23.28
CA ILE A 61 -20.38 -13.01 -22.73
C ILE A 61 -18.90 -13.22 -23.09
N LYS A 62 -18.09 -13.62 -22.10
CA LYS A 62 -16.72 -14.10 -22.29
C LYS A 62 -16.72 -15.63 -22.27
N LEU A 63 -16.01 -16.23 -23.22
CA LEU A 63 -15.71 -17.66 -23.25
C LEU A 63 -14.42 -17.90 -22.45
N ILE A 64 -14.51 -18.70 -21.39
CA ILE A 64 -13.34 -19.11 -20.60
C ILE A 64 -13.27 -20.63 -20.63
N LYS A 65 -12.12 -21.16 -21.05
CA LYS A 65 -11.86 -22.60 -20.98
C LYS A 65 -11.25 -22.93 -19.61
N GLN A 66 -12.00 -23.63 -18.77
CA GLN A 66 -11.50 -24.17 -17.50
C GLN A 66 -11.70 -25.68 -17.48
N ASN A 67 -10.67 -26.44 -17.06
CA ASN A 67 -10.74 -27.90 -16.93
C ASN A 67 -11.25 -28.62 -18.19
N ASN A 68 -10.83 -28.15 -19.37
CA ASN A 68 -11.24 -28.67 -20.68
C ASN A 68 -12.72 -28.47 -21.05
N GLU A 69 -13.49 -27.74 -20.24
CA GLU A 69 -14.88 -27.35 -20.52
C GLU A 69 -14.97 -25.86 -20.85
N LEU A 70 -15.82 -25.53 -21.82
CA LEU A 70 -16.15 -24.15 -22.19
C LEU A 70 -17.17 -23.61 -21.19
N LYS A 71 -16.76 -22.58 -20.44
CA LYS A 71 -17.62 -21.87 -19.51
C LYS A 71 -17.90 -20.47 -20.04
N PHE A 72 -19.14 -20.03 -19.87
CA PHE A 72 -19.61 -18.72 -20.27
C PHE A 72 -19.68 -17.84 -19.03
N GLN A 73 -18.97 -16.71 -19.06
CA GLN A 73 -19.03 -15.69 -18.03
C GLN A 73 -19.82 -14.49 -18.56
N ALA A 74 -20.88 -14.10 -17.85
CA ALA A 74 -21.57 -12.86 -18.15
C ALA A 74 -20.69 -11.66 -17.80
N VAL A 75 -20.57 -10.74 -18.76
CA VAL A 75 -19.87 -9.47 -18.62
C VAL A 75 -20.91 -8.39 -18.34
N ASP A 76 -20.61 -7.46 -17.46
CA ASP A 76 -21.50 -6.33 -17.20
C ASP A 76 -21.74 -5.54 -18.49
N VAL A 77 -22.95 -5.01 -18.69
CA VAL A 77 -23.30 -4.21 -19.87
C VAL A 77 -22.33 -3.02 -20.02
N SER A 78 -21.89 -2.45 -18.90
CA SER A 78 -20.93 -1.35 -18.87
C SER A 78 -19.53 -1.78 -19.33
N GLU A 79 -19.11 -3.01 -19.04
CA GLU A 79 -17.83 -3.55 -19.50
C GLU A 79 -17.88 -3.94 -20.98
N ALA A 80 -19.01 -4.50 -21.43
CA ALA A 80 -19.24 -4.82 -22.84
C ALA A 80 -19.23 -3.55 -23.71
N GLN A 81 -19.88 -2.47 -23.28
CA GLN A 81 -19.86 -1.18 -23.98
C GLN A 81 -18.45 -0.57 -24.05
N LYS A 82 -17.68 -0.68 -22.96
CA LYS A 82 -16.28 -0.22 -22.97
C LYS A 82 -15.45 -0.99 -24.00
N LYS A 83 -15.65 -2.31 -24.10
CA LYS A 83 -14.92 -3.15 -25.06
C LYS A 83 -15.41 -2.96 -26.50
N SER A 84 -16.70 -2.69 -26.72
CA SER A 84 -17.23 -2.43 -28.07
C SER A 84 -16.81 -1.08 -28.65
N ALA A 85 -16.54 -0.09 -27.79
CA ALA A 85 -16.02 1.21 -28.22
C ALA A 85 -14.51 1.18 -28.56
N MET A 86 -13.80 0.11 -28.19
CA MET A 86 -12.35 -0.03 -28.40
C MET A 86 -12.01 -0.65 -29.75
N SER A 87 -10.87 -0.25 -30.31
CA SER A 87 -10.24 -0.98 -31.41
C SER A 87 -9.80 -2.38 -30.94
N ALA A 88 -9.70 -3.35 -31.85
CA ALA A 88 -9.23 -4.71 -31.55
C ALA A 88 -7.85 -4.73 -30.85
N GLU A 89 -6.95 -3.82 -31.23
CA GLU A 89 -5.63 -3.68 -30.60
C GLU A 89 -5.72 -3.11 -29.18
N GLU A 90 -6.63 -2.16 -28.95
CA GLU A 90 -6.87 -1.55 -27.64
C GLU A 90 -7.54 -2.54 -26.69
N ALA A 91 -8.51 -3.33 -27.18
CA ALA A 91 -9.18 -4.38 -26.42
C ALA A 91 -8.18 -5.46 -25.97
N LEU A 92 -7.23 -5.83 -26.83
CA LEU A 92 -6.15 -6.76 -26.49
C LEU A 92 -5.26 -6.19 -25.38
N VAL A 93 -4.78 -4.95 -25.53
CA VAL A 93 -3.96 -4.29 -24.50
C VAL A 93 -4.73 -4.17 -23.18
N TYR A 94 -6.00 -3.78 -23.22
CA TYR A 94 -6.86 -3.65 -22.05
C TYR A 94 -7.03 -4.98 -21.32
N SER A 95 -7.22 -6.09 -22.04
CA SER A 95 -7.34 -7.43 -21.45
C SER A 95 -6.11 -7.86 -20.65
N TYR A 96 -4.91 -7.48 -21.13
CA TYR A 96 -3.66 -7.77 -20.42
C TYR A 96 -3.45 -6.89 -19.18
N ILE A 97 -4.00 -5.67 -19.19
CA ILE A 97 -4.01 -4.77 -18.02
C ILE A 97 -5.06 -5.24 -17.01
N GLU A 98 -6.22 -5.71 -17.46
CA GLU A 98 -7.27 -6.32 -16.63
C GLU A 98 -6.70 -7.56 -15.90
N ALA A 99 -5.95 -8.40 -16.62
CA ALA A 99 -5.32 -9.59 -16.06
C ALA A 99 -4.18 -9.31 -15.07
N SER A 100 -3.54 -8.13 -15.11
CA SER A 100 -2.45 -7.80 -14.17
C SER A 100 -2.95 -7.29 -12.82
N GLY A 101 -4.23 -6.92 -12.70
CA GLY A 101 -4.84 -6.55 -11.43
C GLY A 101 -4.07 -5.45 -10.69
N ARG A 102 -3.83 -5.67 -9.38
CA ARG A 102 -3.35 -4.64 -8.44
C ARG A 102 -1.87 -4.28 -8.59
N GLU A 103 -1.07 -5.14 -9.21
CA GLU A 103 0.36 -4.88 -9.45
C GLU A 103 0.58 -4.00 -10.70
N GLY A 104 -0.42 -3.96 -11.59
CA GLY A 104 -0.31 -3.31 -12.89
C GLY A 104 0.67 -4.03 -13.82
N ILE A 105 0.86 -3.47 -15.01
CA ILE A 105 1.75 -4.05 -16.04
C ILE A 105 2.69 -3.00 -16.63
N TRP A 106 3.96 -3.38 -16.78
CA TRP A 106 4.98 -2.52 -17.39
C TRP A 106 4.85 -2.47 -18.92
N THR A 107 5.06 -1.30 -19.51
CA THR A 107 4.95 -1.08 -20.98
C THR A 107 5.75 -2.09 -21.81
N LYS A 108 6.97 -2.46 -21.40
CA LYS A 108 7.77 -3.46 -22.15
C LYS A 108 7.16 -4.85 -22.08
N THR A 109 6.56 -5.21 -20.94
CA THR A 109 5.84 -6.47 -20.77
C THR A 109 4.58 -6.52 -21.64
N ILE A 110 3.84 -5.40 -21.74
CA ILE A 110 2.70 -5.31 -22.67
C ILE A 110 3.17 -5.59 -24.10
N LYS A 111 4.23 -4.90 -24.56
CA LYS A 111 4.80 -5.10 -25.89
C LYS A 111 5.17 -6.58 -26.14
N ALA A 112 5.85 -7.21 -25.18
CA ALA A 112 6.27 -8.60 -25.31
C ALA A 112 5.09 -9.58 -25.36
N LYS A 113 3.97 -9.29 -24.69
CA LYS A 113 2.77 -10.13 -24.70
C LYS A 113 1.89 -9.91 -25.92
N THR A 114 1.76 -8.66 -26.38
CA THR A 114 0.89 -8.33 -27.52
C THR A 114 1.57 -8.54 -28.88
N ASN A 115 2.90 -8.63 -28.92
CA ASN A 115 3.71 -8.66 -30.15
C ASN A 115 3.40 -7.49 -31.12
N LEU A 116 2.87 -6.38 -30.59
CA LEU A 116 2.57 -5.18 -31.36
C LEU A 116 3.78 -4.25 -31.46
N HIS A 117 3.79 -3.40 -32.49
CA HIS A 117 4.81 -2.38 -32.64
C HIS A 117 4.75 -1.36 -31.49
N GLN A 118 5.92 -0.88 -31.03
CA GLN A 118 6.02 0.02 -29.87
C GLN A 118 5.14 1.27 -29.99
N HIS A 119 5.09 1.86 -31.19
CA HIS A 119 4.30 3.07 -31.45
C HIS A 119 2.79 2.82 -31.33
N VAL A 120 2.32 1.63 -31.75
CA VAL A 120 0.91 1.23 -31.65
C VAL A 120 0.52 1.07 -30.18
N VAL A 121 1.32 0.36 -29.39
CA VAL A 121 1.08 0.19 -27.94
C VAL A 121 1.00 1.54 -27.22
N LEU A 122 1.91 2.47 -27.55
CA LEU A 122 1.87 3.82 -26.95
C LEU A 122 0.63 4.62 -27.36
N LYS A 123 0.16 4.49 -28.61
CA LYS A 123 -1.08 5.13 -29.07
C LYS A 123 -2.29 4.56 -28.33
N CYS A 124 -2.40 3.23 -28.22
CA CYS A 124 -3.47 2.56 -27.49
C CYS A 124 -3.48 2.98 -26.01
N LEU A 125 -2.32 2.99 -25.34
CA LEU A 125 -2.23 3.40 -23.93
C LEU A 125 -2.69 4.86 -23.72
N LYS A 126 -2.30 5.78 -24.60
CA LYS A 126 -2.75 7.19 -24.55
C LYS A 126 -4.26 7.32 -24.77
N SER A 127 -4.82 6.55 -25.71
CA SER A 127 -6.26 6.51 -25.96
C SER A 127 -7.03 6.00 -24.74
N LEU A 128 -6.56 4.89 -24.14
CA LEU A 128 -7.14 4.30 -22.92
C LEU A 128 -7.02 5.21 -21.69
N GLU A 129 -5.94 5.99 -21.58
CA GLU A 129 -5.72 6.98 -20.51
C GLU A 129 -6.61 8.23 -20.69
N SER A 130 -6.81 8.67 -21.93
CA SER A 130 -7.74 9.75 -22.29
C SER A 130 -9.18 9.40 -21.91
N GLN A 131 -9.59 8.15 -22.17
CA GLN A 131 -10.90 7.61 -21.82
C GLN A 131 -11.06 7.25 -20.34
N ARG A 132 -10.02 7.46 -19.50
CA ARG A 132 -10.02 7.15 -18.05
C ARG A 132 -10.27 5.68 -17.71
N TYR A 133 -9.96 4.76 -18.61
CA TYR A 133 -10.05 3.33 -18.31
C TYR A 133 -8.79 2.80 -17.62
N VAL A 134 -7.65 3.38 -17.95
CA VAL A 134 -6.33 3.02 -17.43
C VAL A 134 -5.72 4.26 -16.80
N LYS A 135 -4.98 4.08 -15.71
CA LYS A 135 -4.13 5.11 -15.09
C LYS A 135 -2.67 4.66 -15.09
N SER A 136 -1.77 5.62 -15.23
CA SER A 136 -0.35 5.41 -15.06
C SER A 136 0.02 5.54 -13.58
N VAL A 137 0.76 4.56 -13.06
CA VAL A 137 1.26 4.55 -11.67
C VAL A 137 2.76 4.37 -11.69
N LYS A 138 3.44 5.14 -10.85
CA LYS A 138 4.87 4.99 -10.60
C LYS A 138 5.07 3.95 -9.51
N SER A 139 6.04 3.06 -9.70
CA SER A 139 6.44 2.11 -8.66
C SER A 139 7.60 2.67 -7.86
N VAL A 140 7.53 2.53 -6.53
CA VAL A 140 8.62 2.87 -5.62
C VAL A 140 9.85 1.96 -5.85
N LYS A 141 9.65 0.65 -6.06
CA LYS A 141 10.74 -0.31 -6.30
C LYS A 141 11.47 -0.04 -7.61
N PHE A 142 10.76 0.41 -8.64
CA PHE A 142 11.31 0.63 -9.98
C PHE A 142 10.84 1.97 -10.58
N PRO A 143 11.42 3.10 -10.15
CA PRO A 143 10.93 4.44 -10.52
C PRO A 143 11.01 4.73 -12.03
N THR A 144 11.92 4.07 -12.75
CA THR A 144 12.08 4.23 -14.21
C THR A 144 11.04 3.47 -15.03
N ARG A 145 10.26 2.57 -14.42
CA ARG A 145 9.27 1.74 -15.13
C ARG A 145 7.91 2.43 -15.11
N LYS A 146 7.36 2.69 -16.29
CA LYS A 146 5.96 3.15 -16.45
C LYS A 146 5.01 1.96 -16.35
N ILE A 147 4.28 1.88 -15.24
CA ILE A 147 3.30 0.82 -14.99
C ILE A 147 1.90 1.39 -15.24
N TYR A 148 1.06 0.58 -15.88
CA TYR A 148 -0.32 0.91 -16.15
C TYR A 148 -1.23 -0.05 -15.40
N MET A 149 -2.31 0.47 -14.86
CA MET A 149 -3.32 -0.31 -14.14
C MET A 149 -4.73 0.22 -14.42
N LEU A 150 -5.75 -0.56 -14.09
CA LEU A 150 -7.14 -0.12 -14.23
C LEU A 150 -7.45 1.06 -13.31
N TYR A 151 -8.32 1.96 -13.77
CA TYR A 151 -8.64 3.19 -13.04
C TYR A 151 -9.31 2.93 -11.69
N ASN A 152 -10.26 1.99 -11.67
CA ASN A 152 -11.06 1.60 -10.51
C ASN A 152 -10.28 0.83 -9.43
N LEU A 153 -9.05 0.40 -9.72
CA LEU A 153 -8.29 -0.46 -8.82
C LEU A 153 -7.27 0.33 -8.00
N GLN A 154 -7.14 0.00 -6.71
CA GLN A 154 -6.09 0.55 -5.84
C GLN A 154 -4.78 -0.23 -6.08
N PRO A 155 -3.62 0.45 -6.23
CA PRO A 155 -2.34 -0.24 -6.34
C PRO A 155 -2.03 -1.04 -5.07
N SER A 156 -1.28 -2.13 -5.21
CA SER A 156 -0.82 -2.91 -4.05
C SER A 156 0.26 -2.16 -3.27
N ILE A 157 0.43 -2.55 -2.00
CA ILE A 157 1.49 -2.01 -1.11
C ILE A 157 2.89 -2.18 -1.70
N ASP A 158 3.11 -3.21 -2.53
CA ASP A 158 4.39 -3.45 -3.19
C ASP A 158 4.73 -2.42 -4.27
N VAL A 159 3.70 -1.83 -4.89
CA VAL A 159 3.85 -0.79 -5.91
C VAL A 159 3.96 0.58 -5.25
N THR A 160 3.10 0.85 -4.27
CA THR A 160 3.02 2.15 -3.56
C THR A 160 4.07 2.32 -2.46
N GLY A 161 4.67 1.24 -1.95
CA GLY A 161 5.65 1.30 -0.85
C GLY A 161 5.03 1.39 0.54
N GLY A 162 3.70 1.30 0.66
CA GLY A 162 2.97 1.42 1.92
C GLY A 162 2.72 2.87 2.36
N PRO A 163 2.30 3.10 3.61
CA PRO A 163 1.87 4.43 4.11
C PRO A 163 2.97 5.47 4.24
N TRP A 164 4.23 5.08 4.06
CA TRP A 164 5.41 5.93 4.24
C TRP A 164 5.78 6.73 3.00
N PHE A 165 5.05 6.52 1.89
CA PHE A 165 5.33 7.16 0.62
C PHE A 165 4.17 8.05 0.19
N THR A 166 4.51 9.29 -0.15
CA THR A 166 3.61 10.28 -0.75
C THR A 166 4.16 10.57 -2.15
N ASP A 167 3.33 10.41 -3.18
CA ASP A 167 3.69 10.71 -4.58
C ASP A 167 5.01 10.09 -5.11
N SER A 168 5.35 8.89 -4.64
CA SER A 168 6.58 8.12 -4.98
C SER A 168 7.85 8.58 -4.26
N GLU A 169 7.75 9.49 -3.31
CA GLU A 169 8.85 9.90 -2.44
C GLU A 169 8.57 9.45 -1.00
N LEU A 170 9.63 9.11 -0.27
CA LEU A 170 9.53 8.70 1.12
C LEU A 170 9.35 9.96 1.97
N ASP A 171 8.26 10.02 2.72
CA ASP A 171 7.93 11.17 3.55
C ASP A 171 8.68 11.07 4.89
N VAL A 172 9.96 11.49 4.85
CA VAL A 172 10.86 11.41 6.02
C VAL A 172 10.34 12.28 7.17
N GLU A 173 9.75 13.43 6.86
CA GLU A 173 9.23 14.36 7.87
C GLU A 173 8.03 13.78 8.61
N PHE A 174 7.10 13.14 7.87
CA PHE A 174 5.98 12.43 8.47
C PHE A 174 6.46 11.28 9.35
N ILE A 175 7.41 10.46 8.88
CA ILE A 175 7.97 9.34 9.66
C ILE A 175 8.65 9.86 10.93
N ASN A 176 9.48 10.89 10.84
CA ASN A 176 10.18 11.47 11.99
C ASN A 176 9.21 12.08 13.02
N SER A 177 8.15 12.73 12.54
CA SER A 177 7.09 13.27 13.39
C SER A 177 6.37 12.14 14.13
N LEU A 178 6.03 11.06 13.43
CA LEU A 178 5.37 9.90 14.03
C LEU A 178 6.29 9.16 15.01
N LEU A 179 7.58 8.99 14.69
CA LEU A 179 8.61 8.46 15.59
C LEU A 179 8.65 9.26 16.90
N THR A 180 8.65 10.58 16.80
CA THR A 180 8.70 11.48 17.96
C THR A 180 7.44 11.36 18.82
N ILE A 181 6.27 11.27 18.19
CA ILE A 181 4.98 11.10 18.87
C ILE A 181 4.92 9.75 19.60
N VAL A 182 5.29 8.67 18.92
CA VAL A 182 5.32 7.32 19.52
C VAL A 182 6.31 7.28 20.68
N TRP A 183 7.52 7.79 20.47
CA TRP A 183 8.53 7.87 21.52
C TRP A 183 8.04 8.65 22.75
N ARG A 184 7.37 9.79 22.54
CA ARG A 184 6.78 10.58 23.62
C ARG A 184 5.67 9.82 24.36
N PHE A 185 4.78 9.16 23.63
CA PHE A 185 3.69 8.39 24.23
C PHE A 185 4.23 7.24 25.10
N VAL A 186 5.24 6.50 24.61
CA VAL A 186 5.87 5.42 25.37
C VAL A 186 6.63 5.97 26.58
N SER A 187 7.24 7.16 26.50
CA SER A 187 7.99 7.76 27.62
C SER A 187 7.08 8.21 28.77
N GLU A 188 5.93 8.80 28.45
CA GLU A 188 4.91 9.21 29.43
C GLU A 188 4.34 8.02 30.21
N ARG A 189 4.38 6.82 29.62
CA ARG A 189 3.92 5.58 30.24
C ARG A 189 5.01 4.82 30.98
N THR A 190 6.26 4.86 30.47
CA THR A 190 7.40 4.19 31.10
C THR A 190 7.85 4.90 32.38
N TYR A 191 7.84 6.24 32.39
CA TYR A 191 8.29 7.06 33.54
C TYR A 191 7.15 7.97 34.05
N PRO A 192 6.96 8.12 35.37
CA PRO A 192 5.83 8.88 35.93
C PRO A 192 5.97 10.39 35.69
N ASN A 193 5.24 11.02 34.77
CA ASN A 193 5.46 12.40 34.25
C ASN A 193 6.48 12.50 33.09
N GLY A 194 6.86 11.37 32.47
CA GLY A 194 7.69 11.32 31.26
C GLY A 194 9.01 12.09 31.41
N PHE A 195 9.32 12.94 30.41
CA PHE A 195 10.55 13.74 30.38
C PHE A 195 10.68 14.78 31.49
N LYS A 196 9.62 15.13 32.21
CA LYS A 196 9.66 16.20 33.24
C LYS A 196 10.29 15.74 34.55
N ASN A 197 10.45 14.43 34.77
CA ASN A 197 11.06 13.88 35.99
C ASN A 197 12.54 14.18 36.16
N PHE A 198 13.25 14.42 35.06
CA PHE A 198 14.69 14.61 35.04
C PHE A 198 15.07 16.10 34.93
N SER A 199 14.09 17.00 34.98
CA SER A 199 14.32 18.44 34.99
C SER A 199 14.41 18.96 36.43
N GLN A 200 15.53 19.64 36.73
CA GLN A 200 15.79 20.43 37.94
C GLN A 200 15.57 19.72 39.30
N GLY A 201 16.56 18.96 39.76
CA GLY A 201 16.79 18.72 41.19
C GLY A 201 15.72 17.93 41.96
N GLN A 202 14.66 17.44 41.30
CA GLN A 202 13.72 16.49 41.87
C GLN A 202 14.38 15.10 41.89
N LYS A 203 14.25 14.37 43.00
CA LYS A 203 14.70 12.97 43.09
C LYS A 203 14.00 12.17 41.99
N GLU A 204 14.78 11.44 41.20
CA GLU A 204 14.29 10.55 40.14
C GLU A 204 13.20 9.62 40.70
N ARG A 205 11.96 9.84 40.25
CA ARG A 205 10.83 9.00 40.67
C ARG A 205 10.71 7.85 39.68
N LEU A 206 11.11 6.67 40.11
CA LEU A 206 10.90 5.43 39.38
C LEU A 206 9.65 4.73 39.91
N TYR A 207 8.97 3.98 39.04
CA TYR A 207 7.91 3.10 39.48
C TYR A 207 8.50 1.91 40.27
N ALA A 208 7.70 1.34 41.17
CA ALA A 208 8.03 0.06 41.78
C ALA A 208 8.10 -1.04 40.70
N PRO A 209 8.94 -2.08 40.85
CA PRO A 209 9.08 -3.16 39.86
C PRO A 209 7.79 -3.91 39.51
N SER A 210 6.74 -3.77 40.32
CA SER A 210 5.42 -4.38 40.13
C SER A 210 4.49 -3.60 39.17
N VAL A 211 4.88 -2.40 38.74
CA VAL A 211 4.06 -1.57 37.85
C VAL A 211 4.45 -1.86 36.39
N ASN A 212 3.44 -2.13 35.55
CA ASN A 212 3.64 -2.33 34.12
C ASN A 212 4.07 -1.02 33.45
N ASN A 213 5.37 -0.86 33.24
CA ASN A 213 5.99 0.32 32.63
C ASN A 213 6.23 0.16 31.12
N HIS A 214 5.47 -0.72 30.45
CA HIS A 214 5.61 -0.99 29.01
C HIS A 214 4.33 -0.61 28.24
N SER A 215 4.51 -0.26 26.98
CA SER A 215 3.41 0.00 26.04
C SER A 215 3.35 -1.10 24.99
N THR A 216 2.14 -1.54 24.67
CA THR A 216 1.92 -2.53 23.62
C THR A 216 1.74 -1.87 22.24
N THR A 217 2.07 -2.60 21.18
CA THR A 217 1.86 -2.13 19.78
C THR A 217 0.40 -1.75 19.51
N GLN A 218 -0.57 -2.45 20.11
CA GLN A 218 -2.00 -2.17 19.95
C GLN A 218 -2.40 -0.83 20.58
N GLU A 219 -1.95 -0.56 21.80
CA GLU A 219 -2.23 0.72 22.47
C GLU A 219 -1.59 1.90 21.74
N ILE A 220 -0.41 1.71 21.16
CA ILE A 220 0.24 2.72 20.32
C ILE A 220 -0.59 2.99 19.06
N LEU A 221 -1.12 1.93 18.42
CA LEU A 221 -1.98 2.08 17.25
C LEU A 221 -3.28 2.83 17.59
N ASP A 222 -3.92 2.46 18.70
CA ASP A 222 -5.15 3.11 19.18
C ASP A 222 -4.89 4.60 19.47
N PHE A 223 -3.77 4.93 20.11
CA PHE A 223 -3.36 6.31 20.35
C PHE A 223 -3.15 7.10 19.05
N ILE A 224 -2.45 6.53 18.07
CA ILE A 224 -2.23 7.19 16.77
C ILE A 224 -3.55 7.38 16.02
N SER A 225 -4.46 6.40 16.10
CA SER A 225 -5.78 6.49 15.49
C SER A 225 -6.64 7.59 16.13
N ALA A 226 -6.58 7.73 17.47
CA ALA A 226 -7.29 8.75 18.22
C ALA A 226 -6.73 10.16 17.95
N ALA A 227 -5.42 10.27 17.75
CA ALA A 227 -4.77 11.54 17.43
C ALA A 227 -4.99 12.00 15.97
N GLN A 228 -5.57 11.15 15.11
CA GLN A 228 -5.82 11.41 13.67
C GLN A 228 -4.64 12.06 12.93
N VAL A 229 -3.41 11.62 13.25
CA VAL A 229 -2.19 12.21 12.68
C VAL A 229 -1.93 11.72 11.25
N ALA A 230 -2.47 10.55 10.88
CA ALA A 230 -2.23 9.93 9.58
C ALA A 230 -3.44 10.02 8.65
N ASN A 231 -3.22 10.50 7.42
CA ASN A 231 -4.22 10.45 6.34
C ASN A 231 -4.36 9.05 5.72
N VAL A 232 -3.53 8.09 6.13
CA VAL A 232 -3.40 6.75 5.55
C VAL A 232 -3.69 5.70 6.61
N GLU A 233 -4.33 4.60 6.21
CA GLU A 233 -4.62 3.46 7.08
C GLU A 233 -3.32 2.82 7.58
N LEU A 234 -3.09 2.91 8.90
CA LEU A 234 -1.96 2.29 9.58
C LEU A 234 -2.36 0.92 10.13
N SER A 235 -1.50 -0.07 9.92
CA SER A 235 -1.65 -1.42 10.47
C SER A 235 -0.69 -1.64 11.63
N THR A 236 -0.98 -2.62 12.50
CA THR A 236 -0.10 -3.03 13.61
C THR A 236 1.30 -3.41 13.14
N ALA A 237 1.43 -3.98 11.94
CA ALA A 237 2.73 -4.31 11.34
C ALA A 237 3.58 -3.06 11.04
N ASN A 238 2.95 -1.97 10.62
CA ASN A 238 3.65 -0.72 10.30
C ASN A 238 4.18 -0.06 11.58
N ILE A 239 3.39 -0.07 12.65
CA ILE A 239 3.79 0.45 13.96
C ILE A 239 4.94 -0.39 14.55
N ARG A 240 4.89 -1.73 14.40
CA ARG A 240 5.99 -2.59 14.83
C ARG A 240 7.31 -2.21 14.16
N SER A 241 7.30 -2.04 12.83
CA SER A 241 8.50 -1.60 12.10
C SER A 241 9.00 -0.24 12.59
N LEU A 242 8.09 0.69 12.91
CA LEU A 242 8.44 2.01 13.46
C LEU A 242 9.09 1.89 14.85
N CYS A 243 8.56 1.03 15.72
CA CYS A 243 9.14 0.76 17.02
C CYS A 243 10.51 0.08 16.90
N ASP A 244 10.70 -0.81 15.91
CA ASP A 244 12.00 -1.45 15.68
C ASP A 244 13.08 -0.43 15.26
N VAL A 245 12.73 0.58 14.45
CA VAL A 245 13.64 1.71 14.15
C VAL A 245 14.04 2.45 15.42
N LEU A 246 13.09 2.76 16.31
CA LEU A 246 13.39 3.38 17.60
C LEU A 246 14.23 2.50 18.53
N VAL A 247 14.14 1.17 18.41
CA VAL A 247 15.00 0.24 19.14
C VAL A 247 16.42 0.28 18.59
N TYR A 248 16.59 0.37 17.26
CA TYR A 248 17.92 0.53 16.65
C TYR A 248 18.56 1.89 16.96
N ASP A 249 17.76 2.93 17.13
CA ASP A 249 18.21 4.26 17.60
C ASP A 249 18.51 4.31 19.11
N ASP A 250 18.44 3.16 19.82
CA ASP A 250 18.62 3.03 21.28
C ASP A 250 17.66 3.91 22.10
N LYS A 251 16.54 4.32 21.49
CA LYS A 251 15.49 5.11 22.17
C LYS A 251 14.47 4.24 22.88
N LEU A 252 14.18 3.06 22.33
CA LEU A 252 13.29 2.06 22.90
C LEU A 252 14.05 0.78 23.23
N GLU A 253 13.62 0.09 24.27
CA GLU A 253 14.07 -1.25 24.61
C GLU A 253 12.86 -2.20 24.55
N LYS A 254 13.07 -3.38 23.97
CA LYS A 254 12.05 -4.42 23.87
C LYS A 254 12.09 -5.28 25.13
N VAL A 255 11.00 -5.28 25.90
CA VAL A 255 10.89 -6.08 27.14
C VAL A 255 10.42 -7.49 26.83
N THR A 256 9.36 -7.62 26.03
CA THR A 256 8.73 -8.88 25.62
C THR A 256 8.21 -8.77 24.18
N HIS A 257 7.48 -9.77 23.68
CA HIS A 257 6.86 -9.69 22.35
C HIS A 257 5.84 -8.53 22.31
N ASP A 258 5.98 -7.63 21.34
CA ASP A 258 5.12 -6.45 21.15
C ASP A 258 5.02 -5.47 22.33
N CYS A 259 5.96 -5.50 23.27
CA CYS A 259 6.01 -4.57 24.40
C CYS A 259 7.33 -3.77 24.40
N TYR A 260 7.19 -2.45 24.47
CA TYR A 260 8.30 -1.51 24.40
C TYR A 260 8.33 -0.62 25.65
N LYS A 261 9.55 -0.32 26.13
CA LYS A 261 9.81 0.67 27.18
C LYS A 261 10.85 1.67 26.67
N VAL A 262 10.86 2.90 27.20
CA VAL A 262 11.87 3.90 26.83
C VAL A 262 13.17 3.71 27.63
N THR A 263 14.32 3.83 26.96
CA THR A 263 15.62 3.78 27.63
C THR A 263 15.85 5.04 28.47
N LEU A 264 16.58 4.92 29.57
CA LEU A 264 16.93 6.08 30.41
C LEU A 264 17.76 7.10 29.62
N GLN A 265 18.67 6.62 28.76
CA GLN A 265 19.56 7.45 27.96
C GLN A 265 18.79 8.38 27.03
N SER A 266 17.73 7.85 26.40
CA SER A 266 16.85 8.61 25.55
C SER A 266 16.11 9.73 26.29
N VAL A 267 15.66 9.47 27.52
CA VAL A 267 15.02 10.50 28.34
C VAL A 267 16.02 11.59 28.72
N ARG A 268 17.26 11.20 29.06
CA ARG A 268 18.35 12.13 29.36
C ARG A 268 18.67 13.04 28.17
N GLN A 269 18.76 12.50 26.95
CA GLN A 269 18.98 13.29 25.72
C GLN A 269 18.00 14.45 25.57
N MET A 270 16.71 14.24 25.87
CA MET A 270 15.68 15.29 25.77
C MET A 270 15.83 16.37 26.84
N THR A 271 16.29 15.98 28.03
CA THR A 271 16.38 16.86 29.20
C THR A 271 17.73 17.57 29.34
N GLN A 272 18.79 17.03 28.75
CA GLN A 272 20.15 17.54 28.85
C GLN A 272 20.45 18.70 27.87
N SER A 273 19.52 19.09 26.99
CA SER A 273 19.68 20.26 26.10
C SER A 273 19.85 21.62 26.82
N GLY A 274 20.04 21.64 28.15
CA GLY A 274 20.28 22.85 28.93
C GLY A 274 21.03 22.69 30.25
N VAL A 275 21.67 21.55 30.54
CA VAL A 275 22.39 21.35 31.81
C VAL A 275 23.82 20.88 31.57
N SER A 276 24.77 21.80 31.70
CA SER A 276 26.21 21.49 31.78
C SER A 276 26.46 20.71 33.08
N SER A 277 26.76 19.42 32.94
CA SER A 277 27.09 18.54 34.06
C SER A 277 28.61 18.39 34.14
N LYS A 278 29.20 18.84 35.24
CA LYS A 278 30.59 18.57 35.62
C LYS A 278 30.68 17.13 36.09
N GLU A 279 31.11 16.21 35.24
CA GLU A 279 31.86 14.98 35.53
C GLU A 279 31.77 14.03 34.33
N ASP A 280 32.93 13.55 33.86
CA ASP A 280 33.07 12.57 32.78
C ASP A 280 32.34 11.27 33.16
N THR A 281 31.09 11.14 32.73
CA THR A 281 30.37 9.88 32.79
C THR A 281 30.55 9.18 31.45
N GLY A 282 31.20 8.00 31.45
CA GLY A 282 31.56 7.24 30.24
C GLY A 282 30.41 6.74 29.34
N PHE A 283 29.20 7.28 29.51
CA PHE A 283 28.00 6.99 28.73
C PHE A 283 27.40 8.23 28.06
N SER A 284 28.02 9.42 28.15
CA SER A 284 27.49 10.65 27.53
C SER A 284 28.33 11.07 26.32
N ILE A 285 27.85 10.80 25.10
CA ILE A 285 28.45 11.34 23.87
C ILE A 285 28.12 12.82 23.63
N PHE A 286 27.26 13.42 24.45
CA PHE A 286 26.69 14.76 24.22
C PHE A 286 27.34 15.86 25.07
N ASP A 287 28.13 15.48 26.07
CA ASP A 287 28.83 16.43 26.97
C ASP A 287 30.25 16.79 26.47
N TYR A 288 30.67 16.25 25.31
CA TYR A 288 31.95 16.58 24.68
C TYR A 288 31.83 17.86 23.84
N PHE A 289 32.56 18.90 24.25
CA PHE A 289 32.66 20.16 23.51
C PHE A 289 34.05 20.25 22.86
N ASN A 290 34.12 20.30 21.53
CA ASN A 290 35.37 20.62 20.84
C ASN A 290 35.71 22.10 21.04
N ILE A 291 36.59 22.40 22.01
CA ILE A 291 37.38 23.62 22.00
C ILE A 291 38.69 23.28 21.30
N ILE A 292 38.85 23.74 20.05
CA ILE A 292 40.18 23.76 19.44
C ILE A 292 40.93 24.94 20.06
N SER A 293 41.69 24.67 21.12
CA SER A 293 42.80 25.54 21.54
C SER A 293 44.09 24.85 21.11
N PRO A 294 44.86 25.39 20.14
CA PRO A 294 46.03 24.71 19.63
C PRO A 294 47.18 24.88 20.62
N SER A 295 47.30 23.98 21.59
CA SER A 295 48.57 23.81 22.31
C SER A 295 48.63 22.51 23.11
N GLN A 296 49.47 21.60 22.62
CA GLN A 296 50.29 20.66 23.40
C GLN A 296 49.57 19.92 24.54
N GLY A 297 48.75 18.92 24.20
CA GLY A 297 48.31 17.94 25.21
C GLY A 297 47.02 17.18 24.94
N GLU A 298 46.43 17.25 23.75
CA GLU A 298 45.17 16.56 23.47
C GLU A 298 45.38 15.05 23.28
N LYS A 299 44.94 14.27 24.27
CA LYS A 299 44.83 12.80 24.20
C LYS A 299 43.61 12.32 23.40
N GLU A 300 42.76 13.22 22.95
CA GLU A 300 41.53 12.87 22.22
C GLU A 300 41.75 12.81 20.70
N ALA A 301 42.73 13.56 20.18
CA ALA A 301 43.22 13.40 18.81
C ALA A 301 43.98 12.06 18.58
N VAL A 302 44.30 11.32 19.65
CA VAL A 302 45.01 10.03 19.58
C VAL A 302 44.13 8.91 19.04
N TYR A 303 42.80 9.08 18.98
CA TYR A 303 41.90 7.97 18.62
C TYR A 303 42.10 7.44 17.19
N ILE A 304 42.71 8.22 16.29
CA ILE A 304 42.87 7.82 14.87
C ILE A 304 44.33 7.91 14.40
N ASP A 305 45.30 8.31 15.23
CA ASP A 305 46.54 8.85 14.65
C ASP A 305 47.60 7.84 14.18
N GLU A 306 47.52 6.53 14.47
CA GLU A 306 48.35 5.55 13.75
C GLU A 306 47.65 4.19 13.60
N TRP A 307 47.06 3.95 12.42
CA TRP A 307 46.98 2.61 11.85
C TRP A 307 48.21 2.43 10.93
N PRO A 308 49.36 1.94 11.43
CA PRO A 308 50.47 1.58 10.56
C PRO A 308 50.05 0.33 9.76
N LEU A 309 50.08 0.46 8.44
CA LEU A 309 50.04 -0.65 7.47
C LEU A 309 51.26 -1.57 7.64
#